data_AF-A0A3P5XSX9-F1
#
_entry.id   AF-A0A3P5XSX9-F1
#
_cell.length_a   1.000
_cell.length_b   1.000
_cell.length_c   1.000
_cell.angle_alpha   90.00
_cell.angle_beta   90.00
_cell.angle_gamma   90.00
#
_symmetry.space_group_name_H-M   'P 1'
#
loop_
_entity.id
_entity.type
_entity.pdbx_description
1 polymer ?
#
loop_
_entity_poly.entity_id
_entity_poly.type
_entity_poly.pdbx_seq_one_letter_code
_entity_poly.pdbx_strand_id
1 'polypeptide(L)' 'MAVANIKVTLNCPIEKVWDKVTDLRDFGWRSDIKDIKIIDDKNFVEITKDRIKQ' A
#
# COMPACT_ATOMS: atom_id res chain seq x y z
N MET A 1 16.38 14.10 -11.12
CA MET A 1 15.30 13.11 -10.90
C MET A 1 14.06 13.86 -10.44
N ALA A 2 12.89 13.54 -10.97
CA ALA A 2 11.65 14.14 -10.50
C ALA A 2 11.24 13.53 -9.14
N VAL A 3 10.79 14.36 -8.20
CA VAL A 3 10.28 13.94 -6.89
C VAL A 3 8.82 14.37 -6.80
N ALA A 4 7.93 13.44 -6.48
CA ALA A 4 6.53 13.71 -6.21
C ALA A 4 6.21 13.45 -4.73
N ASN A 5 5.41 14.33 -4.11
CA ASN A 5 4.98 14.20 -2.72
C ASN A 5 3.47 14.50 -2.61
N ILE A 6 2.76 13.70 -1.83
CA ILE A 6 1.35 13.90 -1.50
C ILE A 6 1.17 13.75 0.02
N LYS A 7 0.28 14.56 0.60
CA LYS A 7 -0.05 14.54 2.02
C LYS A 7 -1.57 14.52 2.20
N VAL A 8 -2.03 13.80 3.21
CA VAL A 8 -3.44 13.75 3.61
C VAL A 8 -3.51 13.74 5.14
N THR A 9 -4.53 14.40 5.70
CA THR A 9 -4.79 14.37 7.15
C THR A 9 -5.91 13.38 7.41
N LEU A 10 -5.66 12.41 8.28
CA LEU A 10 -6.65 11.42 8.71
C LEU A 10 -6.97 11.66 10.18
N ASN A 11 -8.24 11.90 10.50
CA ASN A 11 -8.69 12.11 11.87
C ASN A 11 -8.86 10.77 12.61
N CYS A 12 -7.75 10.05 12.73
CA CYS A 12 -7.65 8.70 13.29
C CYS A 12 -6.47 8.64 14.27
N PRO A 13 -6.51 7.78 15.30
CA PRO A 13 -5.31 7.43 16.05
C PRO A 13 -4.21 6.90 15.13
N ILE A 14 -2.96 7.31 15.37
CA ILE A 14 -1.81 6.94 14.53
C ILE A 14 -1.63 5.43 14.43
N GLU A 15 -1.85 4.70 15.51
CA GLU A 15 -1.74 3.23 15.56
C GLU A 15 -2.69 2.57 14.56
N LYS A 16 -3.95 3.02 14.51
CA LYS A 16 -4.93 2.50 13.55
C LYS A 16 -4.53 2.77 12.10
N VAL A 17 -3.92 3.92 11.83
CA VAL A 17 -3.41 4.24 10.49
C VAL A 17 -2.24 3.32 10.16
N TRP A 18 -1.30 3.17 11.09
CA TRP A 18 -0.12 2.33 10.93
C TRP A 18 -0.47 0.86 10.68
N ASP A 19 -1.34 0.29 11.50
CA ASP A 19 -1.83 -1.08 11.34
C ASP A 19 -2.45 -1.25 9.96
N LYS A 20 -3.29 -0.31 9.51
CA LYS A 20 -3.94 -0.39 8.21
C LYS A 20 -2.97 -0.27 7.03
N VAL A 21 -1.97 0.62 7.11
CA VAL A 21 -1.03 0.83 5.98
C VAL A 21 0.06 -0.23 5.88
N THR A 22 0.33 -0.94 6.98
CA THR A 22 1.34 -2.01 7.02
C THR A 22 0.74 -3.41 6.88
N ASP A 23 -0.58 -3.55 6.94
CA ASP A 23 -1.25 -4.84 6.75
C ASP A 23 -1.11 -5.34 5.30
N LEU A 24 -0.35 -6.44 5.14
CA LEU A 24 -0.12 -7.10 3.86
C LEU A 24 -1.31 -7.96 3.40
N ARG A 25 -2.28 -8.24 4.28
CA ARG A 25 -3.49 -9.03 3.98
C ARG A 25 -4.68 -8.14 3.66
N ASP A 26 -4.72 -6.93 4.22
CA ASP A 26 -5.78 -5.93 3.98
C ASP A 26 -5.23 -4.66 3.33
N PHE A 27 -4.76 -4.81 2.10
CA PHE A 27 -4.22 -3.74 1.26
C PHE A 27 -5.29 -2.91 0.55
N GLY A 28 -6.55 -2.94 1.01
CA GLY A 28 -7.67 -2.25 0.35
C GLY A 28 -7.53 -0.73 0.26
N TRP A 29 -6.70 -0.14 1.12
CA TRP A 29 -6.37 1.29 1.08
C TRP A 29 -5.50 1.67 -0.15
N ARG A 30 -4.81 0.71 -0.77
CA ARG A 30 -4.06 0.86 -2.02
C ARG A 30 -4.81 0.22 -3.19
N SER A 31 -5.68 1.01 -3.81
CA SER A 31 -6.51 0.56 -4.93
C SER A 31 -5.73 0.03 -6.15
N ASP A 32 -4.48 0.45 -6.32
CA ASP A 32 -3.59 0.04 -7.40
C ASP A 32 -2.96 -1.34 -7.20
N ILE A 33 -2.96 -1.87 -5.97
CA ILE A 33 -2.48 -3.23 -5.70
C ILE A 33 -3.55 -4.25 -6.11
N LYS A 34 -3.12 -5.30 -6.80
CA LYS A 34 -3.92 -6.47 -7.16
C LYS A 34 -3.79 -7.57 -6.13
N ASP A 35 -2.56 -7.86 -5.70
CA ASP A 35 -2.24 -8.96 -4.80
C ASP A 35 -0.89 -8.72 -4.11
N ILE A 36 -0.67 -9.35 -2.96
CA ILE A 36 0.60 -9.32 -2.21
C ILE A 36 1.02 -10.75 -1.88
N LYS A 37 2.22 -11.12 -2.30
CA LYS A 37 2.83 -12.41 -1.99
C LYS A 37 3.87 -12.26 -0.89
N ILE A 38 3.59 -12.84 0.27
CA ILE A 38 4.53 -12.88 1.40
C ILE A 38 5.52 -14.02 1.16
N ILE A 39 6.81 -13.71 1.18
CA ILE A 39 7.89 -14.70 1.01
C ILE A 39 8.35 -15.20 2.39
N ASP A 40 8.58 -14.26 3.30
CA ASP A 40 8.98 -14.52 4.69
C ASP A 40 8.62 -13.30 5.58
N ASP A 41 9.12 -13.30 6.83
CA ASP A 41 8.84 -12.26 7.83
C ASP A 41 9.24 -10.83 7.41
N LYS A 42 10.18 -10.68 6.46
CA LYS A 42 10.73 -9.37 6.05
C LYS A 42 10.61 -9.10 4.56
N ASN A 43 10.26 -10.11 3.76
CA ASN A 43 10.23 -10.01 2.31
C ASN A 43 8.83 -10.32 1.76
N PHE A 44 8.34 -9.45 0.90
CA PHE A 44 7.09 -9.64 0.14
C PHE A 44 7.19 -8.97 -1.23
N VAL A 45 6.32 -9.41 -2.14
CA VAL A 45 6.23 -8.89 -3.51
C VAL A 45 4.82 -8.33 -3.73
N GLU A 46 4.74 -7.06 -4.12
CA GLU A 46 3.50 -6.41 -4.55
C GLU A 46 3.24 -6.72 -6.03
N ILE A 47 2.02 -7.16 -6.34
CA ILE A 47 1.53 -7.30 -7.72
C ILE A 47 0.52 -6.17 -7.92
N THR A 48 0.84 -5.21 -8.80
CA THR A 48 -0.05 -4.10 -9.12
C THR A 48 -1.08 -4.51 -10.17
N LYS A 49 -2.24 -3.85 -10.15
CA LYS A 49 -3.20 -3.90 -11.25
C LYS A 49 -2.54 -3.18 -12.41
N ASP A 50 -2.25 -3.93 -13.47
CA ASP A 50 -1.70 -3.38 -14.70
C ASP A 50 -2.60 -2.23 -15.15
N ARG A 51 -2.10 -0.99 -15.05
CA ARG A 51 -2.75 0.15 -15.69
C ARG A 51 -2.19 0.21 -17.09
N ILE A 52 -2.70 -0.65 -17.98
CA ILE A 52 -2.65 -0.37 -19.42
C ILE A 52 -3.47 0.91 -19.61
N LYS A 53 -2.82 2.06 -19.51
CA LYS A 53 -3.30 3.26 -20.19
C LYS A 53 -2.82 3.11 -21.63
N GLN A 54 -3.72 2.66 -22.50
CA GLN A 54 -3.62 2.94 -23.94
C GLN A 54 -3.68 4.46 -24.15
#